data_AF-A0A1C9CBM8-F1
#
_entry.id   AF-A0A1C9CBM8-F1
#
_cell.length_a   1.000
_cell.length_b   1.000
_cell.length_c   1.000
_cell.angle_alpha   90.00
_cell.angle_beta   90.00
_cell.angle_gamma   90.00
#
_symmetry.space_group_name_H-M   'P 1'
#
loop_
_entity.id
_entity.type
_entity.pdbx_description
1 polymer ?
#
loop_
_entity_poly.entity_id
_entity_poly.type
_entity_poly.pdbx_seq_one_letter_code
_entity_poly.pdbx_strand_id
1 'polypeptide(L)'
;MVYYSGFLRQSCKITWRLLLRNSFFRTINLLFGFFLATVLSTLTGQTGDWIILGASIIVGFIEYSSGYFYSNYYNQLINSKYYYTFNDLRIGIMYGLFVDSFKLGS
;
A
#
# COMPACT_ATOMS: atom_id res chain seq x y z
N MET A 1 -35.92 -15.58 24.11
CA MET A 1 -34.46 -15.85 23.92
C MET A 1 -34.08 -16.30 22.50
N VAL A 2 -34.97 -16.91 21.70
CA VAL A 2 -34.65 -17.45 20.34
C VAL A 2 -34.34 -16.38 19.27
N TYR A 3 -34.84 -15.15 19.41
CA TYR A 3 -34.58 -14.07 18.43
C TYR A 3 -33.13 -13.57 18.42
N TYR A 4 -32.45 -13.56 19.57
CA TYR A 4 -31.07 -13.06 19.65
C TYR A 4 -30.07 -13.99 18.94
N SER A 5 -30.27 -15.31 18.99
CA SER A 5 -29.39 -16.26 18.31
C SER A 5 -29.47 -16.19 16.78
N GLY A 6 -30.64 -15.82 16.23
CA GLY A 6 -30.81 -15.59 14.78
C GLY A 6 -30.13 -14.31 14.31
N PHE A 7 -30.29 -13.20 15.06
CA PHE A 7 -29.70 -11.90 14.74
C PHE A 7 -28.16 -11.92 14.81
N LEU A 8 -27.58 -12.57 15.82
CA LEU A 8 -26.12 -12.71 15.94
C LEU A 8 -25.51 -13.50 14.78
N ARG A 9 -26.19 -14.55 14.31
CA ARG A 9 -25.74 -15.36 13.17
C ARG A 9 -25.81 -14.60 11.85
N GLN A 10 -26.82 -13.75 11.69
CA GLN A 10 -27.00 -12.87 10.52
C GLN A 10 -25.92 -11.77 10.47
N SER A 11 -25.69 -11.08 11.60
CA SER A 11 -24.66 -10.05 11.72
C SER A 11 -23.26 -10.61 11.50
N CYS A 12 -22.97 -11.82 12.02
CA CYS A 12 -21.70 -12.48 11.78
C CYS A 12 -21.47 -12.74 10.28
N LYS A 13 -22.45 -13.30 9.56
CA LYS A 13 -22.35 -13.53 8.10
C LYS A 13 -22.11 -12.23 7.31
N ILE A 14 -22.76 -11.14 7.70
CA ILE A 14 -22.60 -9.83 7.06
C ILE A 14 -21.21 -9.24 7.35
N THR A 15 -20.74 -9.29 8.59
CA THR A 15 -19.40 -8.83 8.97
C THR A 15 -18.32 -9.60 8.24
N TRP A 16 -18.43 -10.93 8.13
CA TRP A 16 -17.48 -11.77 7.39
C TRP A 16 -17.42 -11.41 5.90
N ARG A 17 -18.56 -11.17 5.24
CA ARG A 17 -18.59 -10.74 3.84
C ARG A 17 -17.92 -9.39 3.62
N LEU A 18 -18.13 -8.45 4.53
CA LEU A 18 -17.52 -7.12 4.46
C LEU A 18 -16.02 -7.16 4.71
N LEU A 19 -15.57 -7.99 5.66
CA LEU A 19 -14.15 -8.22 5.94
C LEU A 19 -13.43 -8.82 4.72
N LEU A 20 -13.98 -9.89 4.14
CA LEU A 20 -13.42 -10.51 2.95
C LEU A 20 -13.28 -9.51 1.80
N ARG A 21 -14.35 -8.76 1.49
CA ARG A 21 -14.35 -7.74 0.44
C ARG A 21 -13.25 -6.70 0.66
N ASN A 22 -13.10 -6.20 1.90
CA ASN A 22 -12.09 -5.20 2.20
C ASN A 22 -10.68 -5.77 2.02
N SER A 23 -10.42 -7.00 2.49
CA SER A 23 -9.12 -7.65 2.30
C SER A 23 -8.77 -7.85 0.82
N PHE A 24 -9.73 -8.22 -0.04
CA PHE A 24 -9.49 -8.30 -1.49
C PHE A 24 -9.01 -6.98 -2.08
N PHE A 25 -9.69 -5.87 -1.77
CA PHE A 25 -9.28 -4.55 -2.26
C PHE A 25 -7.88 -4.15 -1.77
N ARG A 26 -7.55 -4.46 -0.50
CA ARG A 26 -6.22 -4.20 0.05
C ARG A 26 -5.13 -4.99 -0.69
N THR A 27 -5.37 -6.27 -0.96
CA THR A 27 -4.42 -7.11 -1.71
C THR A 27 -4.23 -6.61 -3.14
N ILE A 28 -5.29 -6.18 -3.83
CA ILE A 28 -5.19 -5.58 -5.17
C ILE A 28 -4.33 -4.30 -5.14
N ASN A 29 -4.55 -3.41 -4.18
CA ASN A 29 -3.72 -2.20 -4.04
C ASN A 29 -2.25 -2.54 -3.77
N LEU A 30 -1.98 -3.55 -2.94
CA LEU A 30 -0.63 -3.99 -2.63
C LEU A 30 0.06 -4.56 -3.88
N LEU A 31 -0.61 -5.45 -4.62
CA LEU A 31 -0.12 -6.02 -5.88
C LEU A 31 0.12 -4.93 -6.94
N PHE A 32 -0.78 -3.94 -7.01
CA PHE A 32 -0.63 -2.81 -7.91
C PHE A 32 0.60 -1.95 -7.55
N GLY A 33 0.82 -1.69 -6.26
CA GLY A 33 2.03 -1.03 -5.77
C GLY A 33 3.30 -1.82 -6.08
N PHE A 34 3.26 -3.15 -5.92
CA PHE A 34 4.37 -4.04 -6.28
C PHE A 34 4.70 -3.98 -7.78
N PHE A 35 3.68 -3.99 -8.64
CA PHE A 35 3.86 -3.82 -10.08
C PHE A 35 4.49 -2.46 -10.42
N LEU A 36 4.02 -1.37 -9.81
CA LEU A 36 4.61 -0.04 -9.99
C LEU A 36 6.09 -0.01 -9.60
N ALA A 37 6.47 -0.67 -8.49
CA ALA A 37 7.87 -0.79 -8.10
C ALA A 37 8.72 -1.49 -9.18
N THR A 38 8.22 -2.58 -9.77
CA THR A 38 8.96 -3.26 -10.85
C THR A 38 9.13 -2.37 -12.09
N VAL A 39 8.12 -1.58 -12.44
CA VAL A 39 8.22 -0.60 -13.54
C VAL A 39 9.22 0.51 -13.21
N LEU A 40 9.22 1.03 -11.98
CA LEU A 40 10.19 2.04 -11.55
C LEU A 40 11.63 1.50 -11.55
N SER A 41 11.80 0.24 -11.13
CA SER A 41 13.08 -0.46 -11.13
C SER A 41 13.62 -0.64 -12.55
N THR A 42 12.78 -1.05 -13.51
CA THR A 42 13.20 -1.20 -14.90
C THR A 42 13.48 0.13 -15.57
N LEU A 43 12.70 1.18 -15.29
CA LEU A 43 12.95 2.54 -15.82
C LEU A 43 14.27 3.13 -15.33
N THR A 44 14.60 2.95 -14.05
CA THR A 44 15.85 3.46 -13.47
C THR A 44 17.07 2.60 -13.80
N GLY A 45 16.87 1.30 -14.03
CA GLY A 45 17.92 0.34 -14.40
C GLY A 45 18.22 0.23 -15.90
N GLN A 46 17.37 0.79 -16.79
CA GLN A 46 17.55 0.64 -18.25
C GLN A 46 18.83 1.30 -18.77
N THR A 47 19.20 2.43 -18.18
CA THR A 47 20.41 3.19 -18.50
C THR A 47 21.19 3.32 -17.19
N GLY A 48 22.14 2.42 -16.95
CA GLY A 48 22.82 2.24 -15.65
C GLY A 48 23.40 3.51 -15.00
N ASP A 49 23.58 4.59 -15.76
CA ASP A 49 24.03 5.91 -15.28
C ASP A 49 22.98 6.66 -14.44
N TRP A 50 21.69 6.32 -14.56
CA TRP A 50 20.59 7.05 -13.93
C TRP A 50 20.18 6.51 -12.55
N ILE A 51 20.81 5.43 -12.09
CA ILE A 51 20.44 4.73 -10.85
C ILE A 51 20.54 5.65 -9.62
N ILE A 52 21.60 6.44 -9.51
CA ILE A 52 21.86 7.33 -8.35
C ILE A 52 20.84 8.48 -8.31
N LEU A 53 20.54 9.07 -9.46
CA LEU A 53 19.51 10.11 -9.58
C LEU A 53 18.13 9.53 -9.25
N GLY A 54 17.81 8.34 -9.76
CA GLY A 54 16.57 7.62 -9.46
C GLY A 54 16.41 7.34 -7.97
N ALA A 55 17.46 6.84 -7.30
CA ALA A 55 17.45 6.59 -5.87
C ALA A 55 17.21 7.88 -5.06
N SER A 56 17.87 8.97 -5.41
CA SER A 56 17.68 10.28 -4.74
C SER A 56 16.24 10.80 -4.89
N ILE A 57 15.64 10.64 -6.08
CA ILE A 57 14.25 11.06 -6.34
C ILE A 57 13.28 10.20 -5.53
N ILE A 58 13.49 8.88 -5.48
CA ILE A 58 12.65 7.95 -4.71
C ILE A 58 12.71 8.27 -3.21
N VAL A 59 13.92 8.46 -2.66
CA VAL A 59 14.10 8.84 -1.25
C VAL A 59 13.46 10.19 -0.96
N GLY A 60 13.65 11.19 -1.82
CA GLY A 60 13.02 12.50 -1.67
C GLY A 60 11.49 12.44 -1.70
N PHE A 61 10.92 11.59 -2.56
CA PHE A 61 9.48 11.36 -2.61
C PHE A 61 8.94 10.68 -1.34
N ILE A 62 9.69 9.72 -0.78
CA ILE A 62 9.35 9.05 0.48
C ILE A 62 9.38 10.04 1.65
N GLU A 63 10.41 10.88 1.73
CA GLU A 63 10.57 11.91 2.76
C GLU A 63 9.43 12.94 2.66
N TYR A 64 9.17 13.43 1.44
CA TYR A 64 8.07 14.36 1.16
C TYR A 64 6.71 13.77 1.51
N SER A 65 6.46 12.50 1.14
CA SER A 65 5.23 11.79 1.49
C SER A 65 5.06 11.71 3.01
N SER A 66 6.14 11.39 3.73
CA SER A 66 6.12 11.30 5.20
C SER A 66 5.83 12.65 5.86
N GLY A 67 6.49 13.72 5.40
CA GLY A 67 6.24 15.08 5.88
C GLY A 67 4.82 15.56 5.59
N TYR A 68 4.29 15.25 4.40
CA TYR A 68 2.92 15.61 4.00
C TYR A 68 1.86 14.98 4.92
N PHE A 69 2.03 13.71 5.30
CA PHE A 69 1.10 13.02 6.21
C PHE A 69 1.17 13.56 7.64
N TYR A 70 2.34 13.97 8.11
CA TYR A 70 2.53 14.45 9.48
C TYR A 70 2.12 15.92 9.66
N SER A 71 2.32 16.77 8.64
CA SER A 71 2.21 18.22 8.78
C SER A 71 0.78 18.76 8.83
N ASN A 72 -0.16 18.22 8.03
CA ASN A 72 -1.39 18.98 7.75
C ASN A 72 -2.69 18.43 8.37
N TYR A 73 -2.94 17.13 8.48
CA TYR A 73 -4.27 16.64 8.92
C TYR A 73 -4.25 15.19 9.42
N TYR A 74 -3.35 14.85 10.36
CA TYR A 74 -3.26 13.48 10.89
C TYR A 74 -4.63 12.93 11.34
N ASN A 75 -5.41 13.73 12.09
CA ASN A 75 -6.71 13.28 12.60
C ASN A 75 -7.85 13.25 11.55
N GLN A 76 -7.83 14.08 10.50
CA GLN A 76 -8.89 14.07 9.48
C GLN A 76 -8.63 13.05 8.36
N LEU A 77 -7.36 12.83 8.00
CA LEU A 77 -6.98 11.91 6.92
C LEU A 77 -7.10 10.44 7.31
N ILE A 78 -6.86 10.08 8.58
CA ILE A 78 -7.00 8.71 9.10
C ILE A 78 -8.43 8.16 8.93
N ASN A 79 -9.43 9.05 8.94
CA ASN A 79 -10.83 8.66 8.76
C ASN A 79 -11.23 8.53 7.28
N SER A 80 -10.35 8.89 6.34
CA SER A 80 -10.61 8.78 4.92
C SER A 80 -10.32 7.37 4.40
N LYS A 81 -11.23 6.84 3.59
CA LYS A 81 -11.05 5.54 2.94
C LYS A 81 -9.85 5.52 1.99
N TYR A 82 -9.49 6.68 1.45
CA TYR A 82 -8.34 6.89 0.55
C TYR A 82 -7.00 6.74 1.24
N TYR A 83 -6.90 7.09 2.53
CA TYR A 83 -5.68 6.94 3.31
C TYR A 83 -5.22 5.48 3.37
N TYR A 84 -6.14 4.56 3.67
CA TYR A 84 -5.83 3.13 3.71
C TYR A 84 -5.38 2.61 2.34
N THR A 85 -6.04 3.02 1.25
CA THR A 85 -5.65 2.66 -0.12
C THR A 85 -4.24 3.13 -0.45
N PHE A 86 -3.93 4.40 -0.15
CA PHE A 86 -2.61 4.98 -0.42
C PHE A 86 -1.52 4.31 0.42
N ASN A 87 -1.81 4.01 1.68
CA ASN A 87 -0.88 3.32 2.58
C ASN A 87 -0.59 1.90 2.09
N ASP A 88 -1.60 1.13 1.69
CA ASP A 88 -1.43 -0.22 1.16
C ASP A 88 -0.61 -0.22 -0.14
N LEU A 89 -0.82 0.79 -1.00
CA LEU A 89 -0.04 0.99 -2.23
C LEU A 89 1.41 1.36 -1.92
N ARG A 90 1.65 2.25 -0.94
CA ARG A 90 2.99 2.64 -0.48
C ARG A 90 3.78 1.45 0.06
N ILE A 91 3.13 0.58 0.85
CA ILE A 91 3.73 -0.67 1.35
C ILE A 91 4.08 -1.59 0.18
N GLY A 92 3.18 -1.73 -0.80
CA GLY A 92 3.44 -2.52 -2.02
C GLY A 92 4.66 -2.04 -2.80
N ILE A 93 4.82 -0.72 -2.98
CA ILE A 93 5.98 -0.13 -3.67
C ILE A 93 7.28 -0.42 -2.90
N MET A 94 7.31 -0.17 -1.59
CA MET A 94 8.51 -0.43 -0.78
C MET A 94 8.90 -1.90 -0.82
N TYR A 95 7.95 -2.81 -0.69
CA TYR A 95 8.21 -4.24 -0.75
C TYR A 95 8.73 -4.68 -2.12
N GLY A 96 8.17 -4.16 -3.22
CA GLY A 96 8.62 -4.46 -4.58
C GLY A 96 10.05 -4.01 -4.84
N LEU A 97 10.39 -2.76 -4.49
CA LEU A 97 11.75 -2.23 -4.66
C LEU A 97 12.77 -3.00 -3.81
N PHE A 98 12.39 -3.39 -2.59
CA PHE A 98 13.22 -4.19 -1.69
C PHE A 98 13.49 -5.58 -2.27
N VAL A 99 12.47 -6.27 -2.78
CA VAL A 99 12.64 -7.59 -3.40
C VAL A 99 13.54 -7.51 -4.64
N ASP A 100 13.38 -6.48 -5.47
CA ASP A 100 14.22 -6.30 -6.66
C ASP A 100 15.68 -5.95 -6.30
N SER A 101 15.92 -5.19 -5.23
CA SER A 101 17.28 -4.92 -4.76
C SER A 101 17.97 -6.18 -4.22
N PHE A 102 17.26 -7.10 -3.57
CA PHE A 102 17.83 -8.42 -3.20
C PHE A 102 18.22 -9.24 -4.42
N LYS A 103 17.41 -9.22 -5.49
CA LYS A 103 17.73 -9.96 -6.71
C LYS A 103 19.00 -9.46 -7.39
N LEU A 104 19.30 -8.17 -7.28
CA LEU A 104 20.48 -7.54 -7.88
C LEU A 104 21.70 -7.55 -6.95
N GLY A 105 21.51 -7.83 -5.65
CA GLY A 105 22.55 -7.85 -4.62
C GLY A 105 23.10 -9.24 -4.26
N SER A 106 22.61 -10.32 -4.90
CA SER A 106 23.09 -11.71 -4.75
C SER A 106 23.93 -12.15 -5.94
#